data_AF-A0A814FGT8-F1
#
_entry.id   AF-A0A814FGT8-F1
#
_cell.length_a   1.000
_cell.length_b   1.000
_cell.length_c   1.000
_cell.angle_alpha   90.00
_cell.angle_beta   90.00
_cell.angle_gamma   90.00
#
_symmetry.space_group_name_H-M   'P 1'
#
loop_
_entity.id
_entity.type
_entity.pdbx_description
1 polymer ?
#
loop_
_entity_poly.entity_id
_entity_poly.type
_entity_poly.pdbx_seq_one_letter_code
_entity_poly.pdbx_strand_id
1 'polypeptide(L)'
;MNPIRFIKTSGSSHHKCFVCLKNASEKNRLKTVRFDSIIKGYYEYHIFIKRSSRCCKNHLKTDGNLIDESFDLIPTKLVENKHQFFEMLDSQKLTESTVFTYICTCLSGKKVAGCCSHVATLIYYFAYAKYHANKYPAEFLNKILIDMERKDSPNKPVVVRN
;
A
#
# COMPACT_ATOMS: atom_id res chain seq x y z
N MET A 1 18.17 -10.30 7.36
CA MET A 1 17.56 -9.13 6.70
C MET A 1 18.05 -7.87 7.42
N ASN A 2 18.55 -6.88 6.70
CA ASN A 2 18.95 -5.60 7.29
C ASN A 2 17.71 -4.86 7.83
N PRO A 3 17.81 -4.18 8.99
CA PRO A 3 16.69 -3.44 9.55
C PRO A 3 16.36 -2.22 8.69
N ILE A 4 15.07 -2.01 8.43
CA ILE A 4 14.59 -0.84 7.69
C ILE A 4 14.65 0.39 8.59
N ARG A 5 15.13 1.48 8.01
CA ARG A 5 15.29 2.79 8.64
C ARG A 5 14.21 3.74 8.13
N PHE A 6 13.57 4.48 9.03
CA PHE A 6 12.58 5.49 8.67
C PHE A 6 13.18 6.89 8.78
N ILE A 7 12.83 7.80 7.88
CA ILE A 7 13.19 9.21 8.04
C ILE A 7 12.61 9.78 9.35
N LYS A 8 13.40 10.55 10.10
CA LYS A 8 12.99 11.12 11.41
C LYS A 8 11.88 12.16 11.32
N THR A 9 11.54 12.67 10.14
CA THR A 9 10.66 13.82 10.00
C THR A 9 9.25 13.53 10.53
N SER A 10 8.87 14.29 11.56
CA SER A 10 7.50 14.39 12.06
C SER A 10 6.56 14.82 10.92
N GLY A 11 5.34 14.29 10.92
CA GLY A 11 4.38 14.32 9.80
C GLY A 11 3.93 15.69 9.30
N SER A 12 4.45 16.81 9.80
CA SER A 12 4.09 18.18 9.42
C SER A 12 5.21 19.01 8.78
N SER A 13 6.39 18.43 8.52
CA SER A 13 7.58 19.19 8.08
C SER A 13 7.63 19.52 6.57
N HIS A 14 6.49 19.88 5.96
CA HIS A 14 6.42 20.29 4.55
C HIS A 14 7.32 21.49 4.19
N HIS A 15 7.77 22.23 5.21
CA HIS A 15 8.67 23.38 5.09
C HIS A 15 10.13 23.05 5.36
N LYS A 16 10.53 21.78 5.51
CA LYS A 16 11.93 21.38 5.74
C LYS A 16 12.39 20.33 4.73
N CYS A 17 13.65 20.43 4.33
CA CYS A 17 14.32 19.38 3.58
C CYS A 17 14.46 18.13 4.48
N PHE A 18 14.00 16.95 4.05
CA PHE A 18 14.11 15.75 4.89
C PHE A 18 15.54 15.22 5.04
N VAL A 19 16.47 15.63 4.16
CA VAL A 19 17.90 15.27 4.23
C VAL A 19 18.63 16.18 5.21
N CYS A 20 18.69 17.49 4.95
CA CYS A 20 19.49 18.42 5.77
C CYS A 20 18.70 19.18 6.85
N LEU A 21 17.39 18.96 6.96
CA LEU A 21 16.47 19.59 7.92
C LEU A 21 16.37 21.13 7.85
N LYS A 22 17.00 21.75 6.85
CA LYS A 22 16.92 23.20 6.61
C LYS A 22 15.52 23.61 6.14
N ASN A 23 15.05 24.75 6.63
CA ASN A 23 13.76 25.33 6.25
C ASN A 23 13.76 25.75 4.78
N ALA A 24 12.57 25.72 4.17
CA ALA A 24 12.30 26.35 2.91
C ALA A 24 12.55 27.85 3.02
N SER A 25 13.26 28.38 2.04
CA SER A 25 13.45 29.82 1.87
C SER A 25 13.48 30.15 0.39
N GLU A 26 13.51 31.44 0.05
CA GLU A 26 13.59 31.87 -1.35
C GLU A 26 14.82 31.29 -2.07
N LYS A 27 15.96 31.20 -1.36
CA LYS A 27 17.21 30.59 -1.84
C LYS A 27 17.20 29.05 -1.76
N ASN A 28 16.37 28.49 -0.89
CA ASN A 28 16.30 27.06 -0.56
C ASN A 28 14.90 26.50 -0.83
N ARG A 29 14.44 26.60 -2.09
CA ARG A 29 13.14 26.04 -2.48
C ARG A 29 13.17 24.52 -2.40
N LEU A 30 12.12 23.94 -1.82
CA LEU A 30 11.97 22.49 -1.69
C LEU A 30 11.11 21.94 -2.81
N LYS A 31 11.53 20.81 -3.37
CA LYS A 31 10.79 20.03 -4.36
C LYS A 31 10.41 18.68 -3.79
N THR A 32 9.28 18.13 -4.20
CA THR A 32 8.94 16.74 -3.89
C THR A 32 9.96 15.83 -4.57
N VAL A 33 10.50 14.88 -3.81
CA VAL A 33 11.44 13.89 -4.35
C VAL A 33 10.73 12.99 -5.34
N ARG A 34 11.42 12.64 -6.43
CA ARG A 34 10.88 11.72 -7.43
C ARG A 34 10.68 10.32 -6.87
N PHE A 35 9.67 9.65 -7.41
CA PHE A 35 9.34 8.29 -7.04
C PHE A 35 10.50 7.31 -7.23
N ASP A 36 11.26 7.47 -8.31
CA ASP A 36 12.44 6.64 -8.61
C ASP A 36 13.47 6.66 -7.47
N SER A 37 13.68 7.83 -6.85
CA SER A 37 14.59 7.97 -5.70
C SER A 37 14.04 7.37 -4.41
N ILE A 38 12.72 7.35 -4.24
CA ILE A 38 12.07 6.69 -3.11
C ILE A 38 12.28 5.18 -3.21
N ILE A 39 12.08 4.62 -4.41
CA ILE A 39 12.33 3.21 -4.70
C ILE A 39 13.80 2.88 -4.46
N LYS A 40 14.73 3.67 -5.00
CA LYS A 40 16.17 3.48 -4.79
C LYS A 40 16.53 3.47 -3.29
N GLY A 41 16.05 4.46 -2.53
CA GLY A 41 16.29 4.55 -1.09
C GLY A 41 15.85 3.30 -0.32
N TYR A 42 14.76 2.67 -0.73
CA TYR A 42 14.27 1.46 -0.10
C TYR A 42 15.10 0.22 -0.47
N TYR A 43 15.33 -0.02 -1.76
CA TYR A 43 16.00 -1.24 -2.23
C TYR A 43 17.48 -1.25 -1.91
N GLU A 44 18.17 -0.14 -2.13
CA GLU A 44 19.63 -0.09 -2.03
C GLU A 44 20.08 0.37 -0.63
N TYR A 45 19.38 1.32 -0.02
CA TYR A 45 19.81 1.93 1.25
C TYR A 45 18.98 1.48 2.46
N HIS A 46 17.92 0.69 2.25
CA HIS A 46 16.97 0.26 3.28
C HIS A 46 16.38 1.43 4.08
N ILE A 47 16.10 2.54 3.39
CA ILE A 47 15.48 3.75 3.95
C ILE A 47 14.09 3.93 3.35
N PHE A 48 13.09 4.04 4.22
CA PHE A 48 11.73 4.36 3.82
C PHE A 48 11.52 5.88 3.75
N ILE A 49 11.22 6.38 2.54
CA ILE A 49 10.95 7.80 2.25
C ILE A 49 9.48 7.96 1.84
N LYS A 50 8.75 8.89 2.45
CA LYS A 50 7.32 9.12 2.13
C LYS A 50 7.14 9.77 0.75
N ARG A 51 6.04 9.45 0.06
CA ARG A 51 5.69 9.91 -1.30
C ARG A 51 5.54 11.44 -1.47
N SER A 52 5.51 12.19 -0.37
CA SER A 52 5.42 13.66 -0.34
C SER A 52 6.62 14.33 0.34
N SER A 53 7.67 13.56 0.66
CA SER A 53 8.88 14.09 1.28
C SER A 53 9.55 15.12 0.35
N ARG A 54 9.87 16.28 0.92
CA ARG A 54 10.44 17.40 0.17
C ARG A 54 11.93 17.56 0.43
N CYS A 55 12.68 17.79 -0.63
CA CYS A 55 14.13 17.93 -0.61
C CYS A 55 14.56 19.25 -1.26
N CYS A 56 15.67 19.81 -0.80
CA CYS A 56 16.23 21.00 -1.43
C CYS A 56 17.11 20.66 -2.64
N LYS A 57 17.30 21.64 -3.53
CA LYS A 57 18.10 21.49 -4.76
C LYS A 57 19.52 20.97 -4.53
N ASN A 58 20.12 21.19 -3.36
CA ASN A 58 21.50 20.78 -3.08
C ASN A 58 21.66 19.25 -2.94
N HIS A 59 20.56 18.53 -2.70
CA HIS A 59 20.55 17.07 -2.58
C HIS A 59 19.79 16.42 -3.74
N LEU A 60 19.47 17.21 -4.77
CA LEU A 60 18.78 16.74 -5.96
C LEU A 60 19.71 16.89 -7.17
N LYS A 61 19.74 15.85 -8.00
CA LYS A 61 20.25 15.89 -9.37
C LYS A 61 19.37 16.81 -10.22
N THR A 62 19.85 17.16 -11.40
CA THR A 62 19.15 18.05 -12.35
C THR A 62 17.78 17.51 -12.76
N ASP A 63 17.61 16.19 -12.78
CA ASP A 63 16.37 15.47 -13.12
C ASP A 63 15.35 15.38 -11.96
N GLY A 64 15.72 15.86 -10.76
CA GLY A 64 14.90 15.81 -9.54
C GLY A 64 15.04 14.52 -8.72
N ASN A 65 15.96 13.63 -9.07
CA ASN A 65 16.32 12.48 -8.24
C ASN A 65 17.30 12.88 -7.12
N LEU A 66 17.37 12.11 -6.04
CA LEU A 66 18.37 12.30 -4.99
C LEU A 66 19.78 12.01 -5.52
N ILE A 67 20.75 12.75 -5.02
CA ILE A 67 22.16 12.43 -5.20
C ILE A 67 22.50 11.25 -4.27
N ASP A 68 23.36 10.34 -4.70
CA ASP A 68 23.59 9.06 -4.01
C ASP A 68 24.20 9.27 -2.62
N GLU A 69 25.11 10.23 -2.47
CA GLU A 69 25.70 10.61 -1.18
C GLU A 69 24.66 11.24 -0.23
N SER A 70 23.52 11.69 -0.76
CA SER A 70 22.46 12.26 0.09
C SER A 70 21.75 11.20 0.92
N PHE A 71 21.76 9.92 0.52
CA PHE A 71 21.11 8.84 1.27
C PHE A 71 21.79 8.59 2.63
N ASP A 72 23.11 8.72 2.68
CA ASP A 72 23.88 8.56 3.92
C ASP A 72 23.66 9.72 4.91
N LEU A 73 23.28 10.88 4.39
CA LEU A 73 22.96 12.07 5.18
C LEU A 73 21.54 12.07 5.74
N ILE A 74 20.68 11.14 5.32
CA ILE A 74 19.28 11.12 5.74
C ILE A 74 19.21 10.81 7.25
N PRO A 75 18.65 11.70 8.07
CA PRO A 75 18.45 11.45 9.48
C PRO A 75 17.38 10.38 9.64
N THR A 76 17.80 9.17 10.00
CA THR A 76 16.91 8.03 10.17
C THR A 76 16.73 7.64 11.63
N LYS A 77 15.60 7.01 11.93
CA LYS A 77 15.35 6.30 13.18
C LYS A 77 15.17 4.83 12.83
N LEU A 78 15.89 3.96 13.53
CA LEU A 78 15.57 2.54 13.52
C LEU A 78 14.19 2.38 14.15
N VAL A 79 13.29 1.73 13.43
CA VAL A 79 11.96 1.41 13.94
C VAL A 79 11.90 -0.11 13.97
N GLU A 80 11.93 -0.67 15.17
CA GLU A 80 11.79 -2.12 15.39
C GLU A 80 10.36 -2.61 15.10
N ASN A 81 9.40 -1.69 14.95
CA ASN A 81 7.98 -2.00 14.84
C ASN A 81 7.52 -2.28 13.41
N LYS A 82 7.14 -3.55 13.19
CA LYS A 82 6.71 -4.23 11.95
C LYS A 82 5.48 -3.66 11.21
N HIS A 83 4.84 -2.60 11.71
CA HIS A 83 3.51 -2.18 11.24
C HIS A 83 3.49 -1.11 10.13
N GLN A 84 4.60 -0.47 9.78
CA GLN A 84 4.63 0.65 8.81
C GLN A 84 5.13 0.28 7.40
N PHE A 85 5.24 -1.01 7.09
CA PHE A 85 5.75 -1.56 5.82
C PHE A 85 4.79 -1.38 4.62
N PHE A 86 3.54 -0.95 4.86
CA PHE A 86 2.42 -1.11 3.93
C PHE A 86 2.26 -0.06 2.82
N GLU A 87 2.95 1.09 2.86
CA GLU A 87 2.64 2.23 1.96
C GLU A 87 3.42 2.28 0.62
N MET A 88 4.38 1.37 0.36
CA MET A 88 5.27 1.47 -0.83
C MET A 88 5.02 0.46 -1.96
N LEU A 89 4.15 -0.53 -1.76
CA LEU A 89 4.08 -1.74 -2.62
C LEU A 89 3.37 -1.57 -3.97
N ASP A 90 2.89 -0.37 -4.31
CA ASP A 90 2.00 -0.13 -5.45
C ASP A 90 2.73 0.10 -6.79
N SER A 91 3.99 -0.36 -6.94
CA SER A 91 4.83 0.04 -8.08
C SER A 91 5.78 -0.99 -8.70
N GLN A 92 5.70 -2.28 -8.36
CA GLN A 92 6.52 -3.30 -9.04
C GLN A 92 5.73 -4.39 -9.74
N LYS A 93 6.24 -4.77 -10.93
CA LYS A 93 5.98 -6.03 -11.62
C LYS A 93 6.46 -7.18 -10.73
N LEU A 94 5.52 -8.05 -10.36
CA LEU A 94 5.66 -9.11 -9.36
C LEU A 94 6.40 -10.34 -9.93
N THR A 95 7.41 -10.84 -9.23
CA THR A 95 7.99 -12.19 -9.46
C THR A 95 7.43 -13.20 -8.44
N GLU A 96 7.26 -14.45 -8.89
CA GLU A 96 6.39 -15.50 -8.32
C GLU A 96 6.66 -15.97 -6.88
N SER A 97 7.77 -15.58 -6.24
CA SER A 97 8.23 -16.21 -4.98
C SER A 97 7.89 -15.44 -3.70
N THR A 98 7.09 -14.39 -3.76
CA THR A 98 6.66 -13.64 -2.56
C THR A 98 5.17 -13.88 -2.35
N VAL A 99 4.81 -14.77 -1.41
CA VAL A 99 3.41 -14.86 -0.96
C VAL A 99 3.12 -13.60 -0.16
N PHE A 100 2.44 -12.65 -0.78
CA PHE A 100 2.01 -11.40 -0.15
C PHE A 100 0.84 -11.67 0.78
N THR A 101 0.93 -11.19 2.01
CA THR A 101 -0.24 -11.06 2.88
C THR A 101 -1.04 -9.84 2.43
N TYR A 102 -2.11 -10.06 1.67
CA TYR A 102 -3.05 -9.00 1.28
C TYR A 102 -4.11 -8.81 2.36
N ILE A 103 -4.27 -7.56 2.84
CA ILE A 103 -5.35 -7.20 3.77
C ILE A 103 -6.28 -6.21 3.08
N CYS A 104 -7.56 -6.56 3.14
CA CYS A 104 -8.68 -5.80 2.63
C CYS A 104 -8.93 -4.54 3.48
N THR A 105 -9.12 -3.37 2.87
CA THR A 105 -9.41 -2.12 3.61
C THR A 105 -10.87 -2.00 4.07
N CYS A 106 -11.72 -3.00 3.79
CA CYS A 106 -13.10 -2.99 4.27
C CYS A 106 -13.14 -3.14 5.80
N LEU A 107 -14.29 -2.78 6.39
CA LEU A 107 -14.48 -2.82 7.84
C LEU A 107 -14.15 -4.20 8.44
N SER A 108 -14.53 -5.27 7.76
CA SER A 108 -14.25 -6.65 8.18
C SER A 108 -12.76 -7.00 8.05
N GLY A 109 -12.11 -6.59 6.95
CA GLY A 109 -10.68 -6.82 6.70
C GLY A 109 -9.76 -6.06 7.65
N LYS A 110 -10.21 -4.92 8.19
CA LYS A 110 -9.49 -4.17 9.22
C LYS A 110 -9.57 -4.80 10.62
N LYS A 111 -10.60 -5.60 10.90
CA LYS A 111 -10.87 -6.16 12.23
C LYS A 111 -10.21 -7.51 12.48
N VAL A 112 -9.85 -8.24 11.42
CA VAL A 112 -9.36 -9.62 11.53
C VAL A 112 -8.11 -9.77 10.67
N ALA A 113 -7.06 -10.38 11.23
CA ALA A 113 -5.96 -10.94 10.43
C ALA A 113 -6.49 -12.19 9.70
N GLY A 114 -7.26 -11.98 8.64
CA GLY A 114 -7.97 -13.03 7.91
C GLY A 114 -8.52 -12.54 6.58
N CYS A 115 -9.24 -13.42 5.87
CA CYS A 115 -9.75 -13.16 4.54
C CYS A 115 -11.14 -12.47 4.61
N CYS A 116 -11.23 -11.18 4.22
CA CYS A 116 -12.52 -10.53 4.01
C CYS A 116 -13.22 -11.16 2.78
N SER A 117 -14.54 -10.97 2.64
CA SER A 117 -15.28 -11.44 1.45
C SER A 117 -14.68 -10.93 0.14
N HIS A 118 -14.22 -9.67 0.08
CA HIS A 118 -13.60 -9.12 -1.13
C HIS A 118 -12.29 -9.85 -1.50
N VAL A 119 -11.42 -10.13 -0.53
CA VAL A 119 -10.17 -10.86 -0.77
C VAL A 119 -10.48 -12.30 -1.16
N ALA A 120 -11.48 -12.92 -0.53
CA ALA A 120 -11.94 -14.27 -0.88
C ALA A 120 -12.42 -14.32 -2.33
N THR A 121 -13.21 -13.33 -2.76
CA THR A 121 -13.69 -13.21 -4.13
C THR A 121 -12.55 -13.04 -5.13
N LEU A 122 -11.54 -12.21 -4.81
CA LEU A 122 -10.37 -12.04 -5.68
C LEU A 122 -9.54 -13.32 -5.80
N ILE A 123 -9.25 -13.99 -4.67
CA ILE A 123 -8.54 -15.27 -4.66
C ILE A 123 -9.32 -16.30 -5.49
N TYR A 124 -10.61 -16.42 -5.25
CA TYR A 124 -11.49 -17.33 -6.00
C TYR A 124 -11.49 -17.01 -7.50
N TYR A 125 -11.57 -15.73 -7.88
CA TYR A 125 -11.55 -15.31 -9.26
C TYR A 125 -10.22 -15.68 -9.94
N PHE A 126 -9.09 -15.31 -9.36
CA PHE A 126 -7.78 -15.56 -9.95
C PHE A 126 -7.36 -17.02 -9.93
N ALA A 127 -7.71 -17.78 -8.91
CA ALA A 127 -7.34 -19.19 -8.78
C ALA A 127 -8.24 -20.12 -9.62
N TYR A 128 -9.51 -19.76 -9.80
CA TYR A 128 -10.50 -20.67 -10.39
C TYR A 128 -11.39 -19.99 -11.44
N ALA A 129 -12.17 -18.98 -11.05
CA ALA A 129 -13.26 -18.49 -11.90
C ALA A 129 -12.79 -17.88 -13.24
N LYS A 130 -11.57 -17.34 -13.30
CA LYS A 130 -10.98 -16.78 -14.52
C LYS A 130 -10.73 -17.85 -15.60
N TYR A 131 -10.45 -19.09 -15.21
CA TYR A 131 -10.10 -20.19 -16.12
C TYR A 131 -11.25 -21.15 -16.38
N HIS A 132 -12.34 -21.03 -15.64
CA HIS A 132 -13.54 -21.83 -15.82
C HIS A 132 -14.69 -20.96 -16.33
N ALA A 133 -15.08 -21.19 -17.58
CA ALA A 133 -16.26 -20.54 -18.15
C ALA A 133 -17.52 -20.95 -17.36
N ASN A 134 -18.12 -19.96 -16.70
CA ASN A 134 -19.56 -19.91 -16.37
C ASN A 134 -20.15 -20.90 -15.36
N LYS A 135 -19.38 -21.50 -14.45
CA LYS A 135 -19.98 -22.12 -13.25
C LYS A 135 -19.69 -21.30 -12.01
N TYR A 136 -20.62 -20.41 -11.68
CA TYR A 136 -20.67 -19.78 -10.37
C TYR A 136 -21.19 -20.82 -9.38
N PRO A 137 -20.37 -21.34 -8.45
CA PRO A 137 -20.79 -22.37 -7.49
C PRO A 137 -21.95 -21.88 -6.59
N ALA A 138 -22.15 -20.57 -6.56
CA ALA A 138 -23.18 -19.89 -5.80
C ALA A 138 -24.29 -19.27 -6.68
N GLU A 139 -24.53 -19.79 -7.90
CA GLU A 139 -25.61 -19.29 -8.77
C GLU A 139 -26.99 -19.32 -8.08
N PHE A 140 -27.20 -20.26 -7.15
CA PHE A 140 -28.40 -20.32 -6.33
C PHE A 140 -28.61 -19.06 -5.45
N LEU A 141 -27.56 -18.31 -5.13
CA LEU A 141 -27.66 -17.04 -4.39
C LEU A 141 -28.26 -15.91 -5.26
N ASN A 142 -28.25 -16.03 -6.59
CA ASN A 142 -28.94 -15.06 -7.45
C ASN A 142 -30.46 -15.02 -7.17
N LYS A 143 -31.01 -16.09 -6.58
CA LYS A 143 -32.41 -16.17 -6.15
C LYS A 143 -32.66 -15.53 -4.79
N ILE A 144 -31.62 -15.10 -4.06
CA ILE A 144 -31.76 -14.44 -2.74
C ILE A 144 -32.13 -12.97 -2.89
N LEU A 145 -31.73 -12.34 -3.98
CA LEU A 145 -32.08 -10.95 -4.25
C LEU A 145 -33.59 -10.88 -4.54
N ILE A 146 -34.31 -10.16 -3.69
CA ILE A 146 -35.74 -9.90 -3.85
C ILE A 146 -35.88 -8.61 -4.65
N ASP A 147 -36.58 -8.67 -5.77
CA ASP A 147 -36.94 -7.49 -6.54
C ASP A 147 -38.09 -6.77 -5.81
N MET A 148 -37.74 -5.63 -5.20
CA MET A 148 -38.67 -4.81 -4.42
C MET A 148 -39.75 -4.14 -5.30
N GLU A 149 -39.49 -3.96 -6.59
CA GLU A 149 -40.44 -3.37 -7.54
C GLU A 149 -41.48 -4.42 -7.99
N ARG A 150 -41.06 -5.68 -8.12
CA ARG A 150 -41.93 -6.81 -8.48
C ARG A 150 -42.77 -7.37 -7.34
N LYS A 151 -42.56 -6.91 -6.10
CA LYS A 151 -43.22 -7.42 -4.87
C LYS A 151 -43.04 -8.92 -4.66
N ASP A 152 -41.89 -9.45 -5.05
CA ASP A 152 -41.60 -10.87 -4.84
C ASP A 152 -41.57 -11.19 -3.34
N SER A 153 -42.13 -12.34 -2.97
CA SER A 153 -42.14 -12.77 -1.57
C SER A 153 -40.72 -13.16 -1.11
N PRO A 154 -40.31 -12.83 0.13
CA PRO A 154 -39.02 -13.24 0.64
C PRO A 154 -38.81 -14.75 0.57
N ASN A 155 -37.58 -15.18 0.26
CA ASN A 155 -37.22 -16.59 0.33
C ASN A 155 -37.49 -17.14 1.73
N LYS A 156 -38.20 -18.28 1.81
CA LYS A 156 -38.41 -18.97 3.08
C LYS A 156 -37.06 -19.56 3.55
N PRO A 157 -36.58 -19.23 4.75
CA PRO A 157 -35.35 -19.81 5.26
C PRO A 157 -35.50 -21.32 5.39
N VAL A 158 -34.54 -22.07 4.84
CA VAL A 158 -34.46 -23.52 5.03
C VAL A 158 -33.73 -23.74 6.36
N VAL A 159 -34.45 -24.28 7.35
CA VAL A 159 -33.84 -24.66 8.63
C VAL A 159 -33.03 -25.93 8.40
N VAL A 160 -31.72 -25.80 8.28
CA VAL A 160 -30.81 -26.94 8.25
C VAL A 160 -30.55 -27.32 9.72
N ARG A 161 -31.15 -28.43 10.17
CA ARG A 161 -30.79 -29.05 11.45
C ARG A 161 -29.54 -29.87 11.23
N ASN A 162 -28.45 -29.55 11.94
CA ASN A 162 -27.26 -30.39 12.03
C ASN A 162 -27.53 -31.62 12.88
#